data_AF-A0A958JQV8-F1
#
_entry.id   AF-A0A958JQV8-F1
#
_cell.length_a   1.000
_cell.length_b   1.000
_cell.length_c   1.000
_cell.angle_alpha   90.00
_cell.angle_beta   90.00
_cell.angle_gamma   90.00
#
_symmetry.space_group_name_H-M   'P 1'
#
loop_
_entity.id
_entity.type
_entity.pdbx_description
1 polymer ?
#
loop_
_entity_poly.entity_id
_entity_poly.type
_entity_poly.pdbx_seq_one_letter_code
_entity_poly.pdbx_strand_id
1 'polypeptide(L)'
;MRSLQLTILALIAHGAFINLSSAEVSSVFRFTRKDSDCVLLYREAPVRRFDCSSNEEPALKGYFNGKHGEATSVLIVQEQPLGNACNGGPIHLIPEIENKRIGAPKSIDFCGGQDPIFAQAKEGLVILIPGGPPNRGEGTIPSEVWLYDGVELVQYK
;
A
#
# COMPACT_ATOMS: atom_id res chain seq x y z
N MET A 1 -1.31 -30.21 -9.77
CA MET A 1 -1.47 -28.76 -10.05
C MET A 1 -0.52 -27.97 -9.14
N ARG A 2 0.77 -27.91 -9.51
CA ARG A 2 1.83 -27.20 -8.78
C ARG A 2 2.66 -26.45 -9.82
N SER A 3 2.13 -25.39 -10.42
CA SER A 3 2.86 -24.70 -11.50
C SER A 3 2.37 -23.27 -11.77
N LEU A 4 1.89 -22.55 -10.75
CA LEU A 4 1.61 -21.11 -10.87
C LEU A 4 2.31 -20.26 -9.80
N GLN A 5 2.62 -20.82 -8.62
CA GLN A 5 3.30 -20.07 -7.56
C GLN A 5 4.78 -19.79 -7.84
N LEU A 6 5.46 -20.59 -8.68
CA LEU A 6 6.90 -20.41 -8.93
C LEU A 6 7.22 -19.30 -9.95
N THR A 7 6.27 -18.88 -10.79
CA THR A 7 6.56 -17.95 -11.89
C THR A 7 6.49 -16.48 -11.46
N ILE A 8 5.73 -16.16 -10.40
CA ILE A 8 5.59 -14.77 -9.91
C ILE A 8 6.82 -14.34 -9.08
N LEU A 9 7.48 -15.27 -8.38
CA LEU A 9 8.76 -14.97 -7.70
C LEU A 9 9.92 -14.68 -8.67
N ALA A 10 9.83 -15.10 -9.94
CA ALA A 10 10.89 -14.89 -10.93
C ALA A 10 10.89 -13.48 -11.56
N LEU A 11 9.88 -12.64 -11.29
CA LEU A 11 9.78 -11.28 -11.82
C LEU A 11 10.50 -10.20 -10.99
N ILE A 12 11.14 -10.58 -9.87
CA ILE A 12 11.98 -9.67 -9.08
C ILE A 12 13.38 -9.59 -9.74
N ALA A 13 13.43 -9.11 -10.98
CA ALA A 13 14.67 -8.92 -11.73
C ALA A 13 15.24 -7.51 -11.44
N HIS A 14 16.28 -7.47 -10.60
CA HIS A 14 17.38 -6.49 -10.63
C HIS A 14 17.00 -5.01 -10.89
N GLY A 15 15.99 -4.49 -10.19
CA GLY A 15 15.85 -3.05 -9.98
C GLY A 15 16.57 -2.68 -8.69
N ALA A 16 17.54 -1.77 -8.75
CA ALA A 16 18.12 -1.17 -7.55
C ALA A 16 16.99 -0.65 -6.65
N PHE A 17 16.79 -1.31 -5.51
CA PHE A 17 15.83 -0.91 -4.50
C PHE A 17 16.36 0.39 -3.88
N ILE A 18 15.92 1.54 -4.40
CA ILE A 18 15.92 2.74 -3.57
C ILE A 18 14.66 2.62 -2.70
N ASN A 19 14.70 1.71 -1.72
CA ASN A 19 13.84 1.85 -0.57
C ASN A 19 14.34 3.11 0.13
N LEU A 20 13.60 4.21 0.03
CA LEU A 20 13.85 5.32 0.95
C LEU A 20 13.73 4.73 2.36
N SER A 21 14.71 5.04 3.19
CA SER A 21 14.70 4.57 4.57
C SER A 21 13.42 5.05 5.25
N SER A 22 12.90 4.27 6.22
CA SER A 22 11.71 4.67 6.98
C SER A 22 11.83 6.08 7.58
N ALA A 23 13.05 6.55 7.86
CA ALA A 23 13.34 7.90 8.33
C ALA A 23 13.22 8.99 7.25
N GLU A 24 13.57 8.68 6.00
CA GLU A 24 13.39 9.63 4.89
C GLU A 24 11.92 9.75 4.51
N VAL A 25 11.17 8.64 4.51
CA VAL A 25 9.72 8.67 4.25
C VAL A 25 9.00 9.48 5.32
N SER A 26 9.34 9.28 6.60
CA SER A 26 8.72 10.01 7.71
C SER A 26 9.09 11.51 7.75
N SER A 27 10.20 11.91 7.12
CA SER A 27 10.59 13.32 6.98
C SER A 27 9.74 14.09 5.96
N VAL A 28 9.13 13.39 5.01
CA VAL A 28 8.32 13.98 3.92
C VAL A 28 6.83 13.77 4.17
N PHE A 29 6.47 12.58 4.63
CA PHE A 29 5.12 12.18 4.96
C PHE A 29 5.00 11.93 6.44
N ARG A 30 4.01 12.53 7.08
CA ARG A 30 3.74 12.27 8.49
C ARG A 30 2.26 12.33 8.78
N PHE A 31 1.85 11.63 9.81
CA PHE A 31 0.52 11.79 10.37
C PHE A 31 0.51 12.86 11.45
N THR A 32 -0.61 13.55 11.55
CA THR A 32 -0.99 14.30 12.74
C THR A 32 -2.39 13.86 13.13
N ARG A 33 -2.60 13.66 14.43
CA ARG A 33 -3.94 13.38 14.96
C ARG A 33 -4.58 14.67 15.43
N LYS A 34 -5.85 14.88 15.05
CA LYS A 34 -6.70 15.95 15.55
C LYS A 34 -8.07 15.36 15.87
N ASP A 35 -8.39 15.28 17.16
CA ASP A 35 -9.62 14.65 17.64
C ASP A 35 -9.74 13.19 17.14
N SER A 36 -10.80 12.89 16.37
CA SER A 36 -11.04 11.60 15.72
C SER A 36 -10.38 11.45 14.35
N ASP A 37 -9.73 12.48 13.82
CA ASP A 37 -9.12 12.43 12.48
C ASP A 37 -7.62 12.16 12.57
N CYS A 38 -7.11 11.28 11.71
CA CYS A 38 -5.70 11.28 11.35
C CYS A 38 -5.52 11.97 10.00
N VAL A 39 -4.66 12.96 9.95
CA VAL A 39 -4.37 13.73 8.74
C VAL A 39 -2.97 13.37 8.26
N LEU A 40 -2.88 12.81 7.07
CA LEU A 40 -1.61 12.64 6.38
C LEU A 40 -1.18 14.01 5.82
N LEU A 41 0.01 14.42 6.22
CA LEU A 41 0.70 15.60 5.74
C LEU A 41 1.78 15.17 4.74
N TYR A 42 1.91 15.94 3.66
CA TYR A 42 3.03 15.91 2.75
C TYR A 42 3.69 17.27 2.78
N ARG A 43 4.96 17.35 3.22
CA ARG A 43 5.68 18.63 3.40
C ARG A 43 4.85 19.67 4.15
N GLU A 44 4.36 19.31 5.33
CA GLU A 44 3.48 20.13 6.19
C GLU A 44 2.05 20.36 5.68
N ALA A 45 1.75 20.08 4.42
CA ALA A 45 0.43 20.33 3.84
C ALA A 45 -0.49 19.10 3.98
N PRO A 46 -1.77 19.25 4.37
CA PRO A 46 -2.69 18.12 4.47
C PRO A 46 -3.05 17.59 3.09
N VAL A 47 -2.90 16.28 2.89
CA VAL A 47 -3.17 15.61 1.59
C VAL A 47 -4.23 14.54 1.69
N ARG A 48 -4.45 13.95 2.86
CA ARG A 48 -5.52 12.98 3.09
C ARG A 48 -5.95 12.96 4.54
N ARG A 49 -7.23 12.69 4.78
CA ARG A 49 -7.79 12.44 6.10
C ARG A 49 -8.27 11.00 6.19
N PHE A 50 -8.14 10.44 7.38
CA PHE A 50 -8.59 9.11 7.75
C PHE A 50 -9.42 9.24 9.02
N ASP A 51 -10.49 8.44 9.09
CA ASP A 51 -11.26 8.31 10.31
C ASP A 51 -10.49 7.43 11.31
N CYS A 52 -10.07 8.05 12.41
CA CYS A 52 -9.38 7.44 13.54
C CYS A 52 -10.24 7.47 14.81
N SER A 53 -11.56 7.63 14.69
CA SER A 53 -12.50 7.49 15.81
C SER A 53 -12.50 6.07 16.38
N SER A 54 -12.36 5.09 15.50
CA SER A 54 -12.41 3.65 15.79
C SER A 54 -11.21 2.89 15.20
N ASN A 55 -10.19 3.62 14.74
CA ASN A 55 -8.96 3.06 14.16
C ASN A 55 -7.73 3.64 14.87
N GLU A 56 -6.63 2.89 14.87
CA GLU A 56 -5.30 3.42 15.16
C GLU A 56 -4.86 4.38 14.05
N GLU A 57 -3.78 5.12 14.32
CA GLU A 57 -3.15 5.92 13.26
C GLU A 57 -2.72 4.99 12.10
N PRO A 58 -3.04 5.31 10.83
CA PRO A 58 -2.66 4.45 9.72
C PRO A 58 -1.14 4.24 9.63
N ALA A 59 -0.73 3.05 9.20
CA ALA A 59 0.67 2.70 9.06
C ALA A 59 1.22 3.10 7.69
N LEU A 60 2.40 3.71 7.67
CA LEU A 60 3.20 3.86 6.45
C LEU A 60 3.86 2.52 6.11
N LYS A 61 3.49 1.92 4.97
CA LYS A 61 4.02 0.61 4.55
C LYS A 61 5.22 0.71 3.63
N GLY A 62 5.34 1.81 2.90
CA GLY A 62 6.50 2.05 2.06
C GLY A 62 6.30 3.20 1.09
N TYR A 63 7.37 3.53 0.40
CA TYR A 63 7.41 4.60 -0.59
C TYR A 63 8.26 4.13 -1.77
N PHE A 64 7.64 4.03 -2.94
CA PHE A 64 8.21 3.36 -4.10
C PHE A 64 8.32 4.33 -5.26
N ASN A 65 9.35 4.18 -6.09
CA ASN A 65 9.52 5.01 -7.28
C ASN A 65 8.52 4.58 -8.36
N GLY A 66 7.79 5.54 -8.92
CA GLY A 66 7.01 5.29 -10.13
C GLY A 66 7.97 5.09 -11.29
N LYS A 67 7.88 3.93 -11.96
CA LYS A 67 8.71 3.64 -13.14
C LYS A 67 8.03 4.02 -14.45
N HIS A 68 6.71 4.02 -14.44
CA HIS A 68 5.85 4.25 -15.59
C HIS A 68 4.72 5.19 -15.16
N GLY A 69 4.07 5.85 -16.12
CA GLY A 69 2.94 6.74 -15.84
C GLY A 69 3.31 8.14 -15.36
N GLU A 70 2.33 8.82 -14.75
CA GLU A 70 2.44 10.22 -14.29
C GLU A 70 3.01 10.34 -12.87
N ALA A 71 2.94 9.26 -12.08
CA ALA A 71 3.47 9.24 -10.73
C ALA A 71 5.00 9.11 -10.76
N THR A 72 5.71 10.05 -10.13
CA THR A 72 7.15 9.95 -9.89
C THR A 72 7.44 8.96 -8.76
N SER A 73 6.48 8.80 -7.84
CA SER A 73 6.58 7.93 -6.68
C SER A 73 5.19 7.67 -6.09
N VAL A 74 5.09 6.66 -5.23
CA VAL A 74 3.83 6.27 -4.58
C VAL A 74 4.08 5.94 -3.12
N LEU A 75 3.34 6.59 -2.23
CA LEU A 75 3.28 6.24 -0.82
C LEU A 75 2.20 5.19 -0.59
N ILE A 76 2.52 4.18 0.19
CA ILE A 76 1.59 3.16 0.62
C ILE A 76 1.23 3.40 2.08
N VAL A 77 -0.06 3.57 2.33
CA VAL A 77 -0.66 3.73 3.65
C VAL A 77 -1.63 2.58 3.89
N GLN A 78 -1.64 1.99 5.06
CA GLN A 78 -2.65 1.00 5.44
C GLN A 78 -3.40 1.46 6.69
N GLU A 79 -4.73 1.49 6.63
CA GLU A 79 -5.55 1.72 7.81
C GLU A 79 -5.41 0.59 8.84
N GLN A 80 -5.51 0.92 10.12
CA GLN A 80 -5.31 -0.02 11.23
C GLN A 80 -6.55 -0.02 12.13
N PRO A 81 -7.57 -0.84 11.82
CA PRO A 81 -8.80 -0.84 12.62
C PRO A 81 -8.55 -1.32 14.05
N LEU A 82 -9.17 -0.65 15.05
CA LEU A 82 -9.06 -1.06 16.44
C LEU A 82 -9.82 -2.37 16.67
N GLY A 83 -9.23 -3.25 17.47
CA GLY A 83 -9.82 -4.54 17.81
C GLY A 83 -9.37 -5.65 16.87
N ASN A 84 -10.12 -6.76 16.88
CA ASN A 84 -9.73 -8.03 16.25
C ASN A 84 -10.61 -8.41 15.06
N ALA A 85 -11.28 -7.42 14.45
CA ALA A 85 -12.10 -7.65 13.28
C ALA A 85 -11.25 -8.01 12.06
N CYS A 86 -10.16 -7.28 11.82
CA CYS A 86 -9.25 -7.49 10.69
C CYS A 86 -7.79 -7.19 11.09
N ASN A 87 -6.83 -8.00 10.63
CA ASN A 87 -5.40 -7.72 10.79
C ASN A 87 -4.98 -6.76 9.68
N GLY A 88 -5.29 -5.49 9.85
CA GLY A 88 -5.14 -4.45 8.84
C GLY A 88 -6.42 -4.16 8.06
N GLY A 89 -6.60 -2.90 7.70
CA GLY A 89 -7.71 -2.36 6.92
C GLY A 89 -7.29 -1.97 5.50
N PRO A 90 -8.11 -1.14 4.81
CA PRO A 90 -7.86 -0.71 3.45
C PRO A 90 -6.44 -0.21 3.21
N ILE A 91 -5.89 -0.56 2.05
CA ILE A 91 -4.55 -0.15 1.60
C ILE A 91 -4.73 0.97 0.59
N HIS A 92 -4.06 2.10 0.80
CA HIS A 92 -4.11 3.27 -0.06
C HIS A 92 -2.77 3.52 -0.72
N LEU A 93 -2.81 3.70 -2.04
CA LEU A 93 -1.70 4.16 -2.86
C LEU A 93 -1.90 5.65 -3.11
N ILE A 94 -0.97 6.47 -2.64
CA ILE A 94 -1.02 7.92 -2.75
C ILE A 94 0.11 8.33 -3.70
N PRO A 95 -0.19 8.56 -4.99
CA PRO A 95 0.84 8.92 -5.95
C PRO A 95 1.31 10.35 -5.74
N GLU A 96 2.62 10.54 -5.76
CA GLU A 96 3.23 11.84 -6.01
C GLU A 96 3.49 11.96 -7.51
N ILE A 97 2.94 13.01 -8.10
CA ILE A 97 3.10 13.38 -9.51
C ILE A 97 4.09 14.55 -9.62
N GLU A 98 4.45 14.92 -10.84
CA GLU A 98 5.43 15.99 -11.09
C GLU A 98 5.19 17.28 -10.29
N ASN A 99 6.29 17.95 -9.94
CA ASN A 99 6.31 19.13 -9.08
C ASN A 99 5.77 18.90 -7.67
N LYS A 100 5.95 17.68 -7.12
CA LYS A 100 5.62 17.37 -5.72
C LYS A 100 4.13 17.53 -5.43
N ARG A 101 3.28 17.30 -6.42
CA ARG A 101 1.82 17.33 -6.24
C ARG A 101 1.35 15.92 -5.90
N ILE A 102 0.27 15.82 -5.13
CA ILE A 102 -0.35 14.52 -4.85
C ILE A 102 -1.43 14.27 -5.90
N GLY A 103 -1.36 13.12 -6.56
CA GLY A 103 -2.36 12.63 -7.50
C GLY A 103 -3.54 11.96 -6.79
N ALA A 104 -4.51 11.50 -7.58
CA ALA A 104 -5.70 10.83 -7.05
C ALA A 104 -5.33 9.48 -6.40
N PRO A 105 -5.67 9.24 -5.12
CA PRO A 105 -5.33 7.99 -4.46
C PRO A 105 -6.10 6.80 -5.05
N LYS A 106 -5.45 5.65 -5.09
CA LYS A 106 -6.07 4.34 -5.39
C LYS A 106 -6.15 3.53 -4.11
N SER A 107 -7.11 2.63 -3.99
CA SER A 107 -7.28 1.83 -2.78
C SER A 107 -7.59 0.37 -3.11
N ILE A 108 -7.07 -0.54 -2.28
CA ILE A 108 -7.45 -1.94 -2.23
C ILE A 108 -8.27 -2.13 -0.96
N ASP A 109 -9.46 -2.70 -1.10
CA ASP A 109 -10.24 -3.12 0.05
C ASP A 109 -9.59 -4.38 0.64
N PHE A 110 -9.02 -4.23 1.83
CA PHE A 110 -8.29 -5.28 2.51
C PHE A 110 -8.79 -5.38 3.94
N CYS A 111 -9.13 -6.59 4.37
CA CYS A 111 -9.61 -6.85 5.72
C CYS A 111 -9.09 -8.21 6.19
N GLY A 112 -7.88 -8.21 6.74
CA GLY A 112 -7.27 -9.39 7.37
C GLY A 112 -6.61 -10.39 6.41
N GLY A 113 -6.22 -11.55 6.97
CA GLY A 113 -5.30 -12.46 6.31
C GLY A 113 -3.84 -12.15 6.65
N GLN A 114 -2.92 -12.57 5.78
CA GLN A 114 -1.49 -12.30 5.94
C GLN A 114 -1.14 -10.89 5.48
N ASP A 115 -0.06 -10.34 6.03
CA ASP A 115 0.42 -9.01 5.65
C ASP A 115 0.71 -8.93 4.14
N PRO A 116 0.28 -7.86 3.46
CA PRO A 116 0.60 -7.64 2.06
C PRO A 116 2.10 -7.45 1.83
N ILE A 117 2.58 -7.96 0.71
CA ILE A 117 3.96 -7.83 0.26
C ILE A 117 4.00 -6.81 -0.89
N PHE A 118 4.85 -5.80 -0.73
CA PHE A 118 5.03 -4.73 -1.70
C PHE A 118 6.39 -4.88 -2.38
N ALA A 119 6.42 -4.92 -3.71
CA ALA A 119 7.64 -5.12 -4.47
C ALA A 119 7.68 -4.24 -5.72
N GLN A 120 8.82 -3.59 -5.96
CA GLN A 120 9.06 -2.90 -7.22
C GLN A 120 9.40 -3.92 -8.31
N ALA A 121 8.59 -3.97 -9.37
CA ALA A 121 8.87 -4.71 -10.60
C ALA A 121 9.26 -3.75 -11.73
N LYS A 122 9.56 -4.31 -12.91
CA LYS A 122 9.84 -3.53 -14.11
C LYS A 122 8.59 -2.75 -14.53
N GLU A 123 7.44 -3.40 -14.53
CA GLU A 123 6.16 -2.90 -15.02
C GLU A 123 5.47 -1.92 -14.05
N GLY A 124 5.89 -1.87 -12.79
CA GLY A 124 5.25 -1.04 -11.77
C GLY A 124 5.48 -1.57 -10.35
N LEU A 125 4.64 -1.11 -9.42
CA LEU A 125 4.56 -1.63 -8.06
C LEU A 125 3.64 -2.86 -8.05
N VAL A 126 4.19 -4.01 -7.65
CA VAL A 126 3.44 -5.24 -7.42
C VAL A 126 3.04 -5.32 -5.95
N ILE A 127 1.77 -5.62 -5.71
CA ILE A 127 1.20 -5.82 -4.38
C ILE A 127 0.62 -7.23 -4.34
N LEU A 128 1.25 -8.10 -3.56
CA LEU A 128 0.79 -9.46 -3.32
C LEU A 128 0.05 -9.48 -1.98
N ILE A 129 -1.23 -9.83 -2.01
CA ILE A 129 -2.01 -10.16 -0.82
C ILE A 129 -1.99 -11.69 -0.71
N PRO A 130 -1.24 -12.27 0.24
CA PRO A 130 -1.16 -13.71 0.35
C PRO A 130 -2.51 -14.27 0.84
N GLY A 131 -2.99 -15.29 0.15
CA GLY A 131 -4.14 -16.06 0.59
C GLY A 131 -3.80 -16.89 1.84
N GLY A 132 -4.84 -17.37 2.51
CA GLY A 132 -4.70 -18.12 3.75
C GLY A 132 -6.01 -18.28 4.50
N PRO A 133 -5.97 -18.88 5.71
CA PRO A 133 -7.14 -18.91 6.56
C PRO A 133 -7.55 -17.48 6.94
N PRO A 134 -8.86 -17.20 7.06
CA PRO A 134 -9.30 -15.91 7.58
C PRO A 134 -8.90 -15.78 9.05
N ASN A 135 -8.73 -14.54 9.52
CA ASN A 135 -8.44 -14.28 10.94
C ASN A 135 -9.58 -14.75 11.86
N ARG A 136 -10.81 -14.83 11.33
CA ARG A 136 -12.01 -15.35 11.98
C ARG A 136 -12.90 -16.07 10.98
N GLY A 137 -13.59 -17.12 11.44
CA GLY A 137 -14.51 -17.90 10.63
C GLY A 137 -13.85 -19.07 9.92
N GLU A 138 -14.60 -19.71 9.02
CA GLU A 138 -14.16 -20.86 8.23
C GLU A 138 -13.92 -20.46 6.76
N GLY A 139 -13.10 -21.23 6.05
CA GLY A 139 -12.80 -21.02 4.63
C GLY A 139 -11.37 -20.58 4.36
N THR A 140 -11.15 -20.00 3.18
CA THR A 140 -9.82 -19.55 2.74
C THR A 140 -9.97 -18.27 1.93
N ILE A 141 -9.18 -17.27 2.28
CA ILE A 141 -9.02 -16.04 1.50
C ILE A 141 -8.10 -16.38 0.32
N PRO A 142 -8.52 -16.14 -0.93
CA PRO A 142 -7.67 -16.37 -2.09
C PRO A 142 -6.50 -15.38 -2.09
N SER A 143 -5.36 -15.79 -2.67
CA SER A 143 -4.30 -14.82 -2.94
C SER A 143 -4.75 -13.84 -4.02
N GLU A 144 -4.34 -12.59 -3.88
CA GLU A 144 -4.55 -11.56 -4.90
C GLU A 144 -3.23 -10.93 -5.30
N VAL A 145 -3.10 -10.60 -6.58
CA VAL A 145 -1.96 -9.87 -7.11
C VAL A 145 -2.49 -8.60 -7.75
N TRP A 146 -1.95 -7.47 -7.35
CA TRP A 146 -2.27 -6.18 -7.93
C TRP A 146 -1.01 -5.56 -8.53
N LEU A 147 -1.18 -4.83 -9.63
CA LEU A 147 -0.14 -3.99 -10.22
C LEU A 147 -0.61 -2.54 -10.22
N TYR A 148 0.27 -1.65 -9.81
CA TYR A 148 0.14 -0.23 -10.03
C TYR A 148 1.22 0.25 -10.99
N ASP A 149 0.82 0.73 -12.16
CA ASP A 149 1.72 1.15 -13.23
C ASP A 149 2.08 2.65 -13.19
N GLY A 150 1.63 3.36 -12.14
CA GLY A 150 1.76 4.82 -12.01
C GLY A 150 0.53 5.61 -12.44
N VAL A 151 -0.49 4.96 -13.00
CA VAL A 151 -1.77 5.57 -13.37
C VAL A 151 -2.94 4.73 -12.84
N GLU A 152 -2.93 3.44 -13.15
CA GLU A 152 -4.00 2.50 -12.85
C GLU A 152 -3.57 1.44 -11.85
N LEU A 153 -4.52 1.00 -11.03
CA LEU A 153 -4.37 -0.10 -10.10
C LEU A 153 -5.25 -1.24 -10.59
N VAL A 154 -4.63 -2.34 -11.00
CA VAL A 154 -5.31 -3.47 -11.65
C VAL A 154 -5.06 -4.76 -10.89
N GLN A 155 -6.12 -5.53 -10.64
CA GLN A 155 -6.04 -6.86 -10.06
C GLN A 155 -5.80 -7.91 -11.16
N TYR A 156 -4.75 -8.71 -11.00
CA TYR A 156 -4.50 -9.91 -11.80
C TYR A 156 -5.22 -11.10 -11.18
N LYS A 157 -5.97 -11.83 -12.01
CA LYS A 157 -6.67 -13.06 -11.64
C LYS A 157 -5.89 -14.29 -12.06
#